data_AF-M5V4Y2-F1
#
_entry.id   AF-M5V4Y2-F1
#
_cell.length_a   1.000
_cell.length_b   1.000
_cell.length_c   1.000
_cell.angle_alpha   90.00
_cell.angle_beta   90.00
_cell.angle_gamma   90.00
#
_symmetry.space_group_name_H-M   'P 1'
#
loop_
_entity.id
_entity.type
_entity.pdbx_description
1 polymer ?
#
loop_
_entity_poly.entity_id
_entity_poly.type
_entity_poly.pdbx_seq_one_letter_code
_entity_poly.pdbx_strand_id
1 'polypeptide(L)'
;MKKQYFSISFFLIASWIFVGNCGVALTSETYVKVPPKTKTEVFRLNLLYGAAHSLYGANLGLMNLVNRLIGVQIGIVNVAENSSGVQVGLINNSTTEYAALKIGLFNFDFFLDRGMPGPTPYEGYEKKQKSKTGIGISIGIVNFFSGKFNVGFFNGGEGFNLGLVNWTARNTVNVGIVNTHANPYLLGPKDD
;
A
#
# COMPACT_ATOMS: atom_id res chain seq x y z
N MET A 1 24.83 -1.47 -38.94
CA MET A 1 24.77 -0.86 -37.59
C MET A 1 23.36 -0.31 -37.38
N LYS A 2 22.50 -1.01 -36.64
CA LYS A 2 21.09 -0.63 -36.43
C LYS A 2 20.97 0.26 -35.18
N LYS A 3 20.38 1.45 -35.37
CA LYS A 3 20.09 2.46 -34.35
C LYS A 3 19.01 1.95 -33.38
N GLN A 4 19.27 2.04 -32.09
CA GLN A 4 18.33 1.69 -31.03
C GLN A 4 17.67 2.97 -30.49
N TYR A 5 16.54 3.33 -31.08
CA TYR A 5 15.63 4.36 -30.57
C TYR A 5 14.83 3.77 -29.40
N PHE A 6 15.36 3.83 -28.18
CA PHE A 6 14.68 3.29 -26.98
C PHE A 6 14.60 4.28 -25.81
N SER A 7 14.63 5.60 -26.03
CA SER A 7 14.57 6.52 -24.87
C SER A 7 13.84 7.84 -25.06
N ILE A 8 13.05 7.98 -26.13
CA ILE A 8 12.34 9.25 -26.39
C ILE A 8 10.82 9.13 -26.16
N SER A 9 10.24 7.92 -26.27
CA SER A 9 8.79 7.72 -26.06
C SER A 9 8.36 7.84 -24.59
N PHE A 10 9.24 7.54 -23.63
CA PHE A 10 8.90 7.63 -22.20
C PHE A 10 8.86 9.08 -21.69
N PHE A 11 9.72 9.94 -22.23
CA PHE A 11 9.72 11.38 -21.92
C PHE A 11 8.54 12.12 -22.55
N LEU A 12 8.02 11.67 -23.68
CA LEU A 12 6.83 12.27 -24.30
C LEU A 12 5.53 11.91 -23.59
N ILE A 13 5.44 10.74 -22.93
CA ILE A 13 4.29 10.38 -22.08
C ILE A 13 4.34 11.13 -20.74
N ALA A 14 5.53 11.31 -20.16
CA ALA A 14 5.72 12.14 -18.96
C ALA A 14 5.43 13.63 -19.22
N SER A 15 5.71 14.13 -20.43
CA SER A 15 5.44 15.52 -20.82
C SER A 15 3.96 15.80 -21.10
N TRP A 16 3.12 14.79 -21.40
CA TRP A 16 1.67 14.97 -21.50
C TRP A 16 0.98 15.08 -20.14
N ILE A 17 1.59 14.55 -19.07
CA ILE A 17 1.09 14.70 -17.70
C ILE A 17 1.38 16.13 -17.18
N PHE A 18 2.41 16.81 -17.70
CA PHE A 18 2.81 18.15 -17.25
C PHE A 18 2.31 19.33 -18.11
N VAL A 19 1.76 19.10 -19.31
CA VAL A 19 1.30 20.17 -20.23
C VAL A 19 -0.23 20.22 -20.40
N GLY A 20 -0.97 19.29 -19.80
CA GLY A 20 -2.44 19.34 -19.71
C GLY A 20 -2.94 20.22 -18.56
N ASN A 21 -2.55 21.49 -18.51
CA ASN A 21 -2.97 22.45 -17.47
C ASN A 21 -4.38 23.03 -17.73
N CYS A 22 -5.30 22.20 -18.21
CA CYS A 22 -6.76 22.41 -18.27
C CYS A 22 -7.41 21.14 -18.86
N GLY A 23 -7.98 20.28 -18.02
CA GLY A 23 -8.61 19.05 -18.49
C GLY A 23 -9.13 18.18 -17.35
N VAL A 24 -10.21 18.64 -16.70
CA VAL A 24 -11.05 17.91 -15.74
C VAL A 24 -10.49 17.75 -14.32
N ALA A 25 -10.25 18.87 -13.63
CA ALA A 25 -10.49 18.91 -12.19
C ALA A 25 -11.98 19.22 -11.95
N LEU A 26 -12.83 18.18 -11.97
CA LEU A 26 -14.22 18.27 -11.51
C LEU A 26 -14.36 17.45 -10.24
N THR A 27 -14.21 18.11 -9.09
CA THR A 27 -14.50 17.54 -7.78
C THR A 27 -16.03 17.40 -7.66
N SER A 28 -16.64 16.36 -8.23
CA SER A 28 -17.99 15.96 -7.80
C SER A 28 -17.83 15.20 -6.48
N GLU A 29 -17.64 15.93 -5.38
CA GLU A 29 -17.53 15.36 -4.04
C GLU A 29 -18.89 14.81 -3.55
N THR A 30 -19.32 13.68 -4.10
CA THR A 30 -20.47 12.94 -3.56
C THR A 30 -19.95 12.01 -2.46
N TYR A 31 -19.88 12.53 -1.22
CA TYR A 31 -19.60 11.71 -0.03
C TYR A 31 -20.77 11.77 0.95
N VAL A 32 -21.03 10.64 1.62
CA VAL A 32 -22.06 10.55 2.66
C VAL A 32 -21.38 10.47 4.03
N LYS A 33 -21.60 11.49 4.86
CA LYS A 33 -21.12 11.56 6.26
C LYS A 33 -22.19 11.00 7.20
N VAL A 34 -21.76 10.23 8.20
CA VAL A 34 -22.60 9.74 9.30
C VAL A 34 -21.84 9.96 10.61
N PRO A 35 -22.43 10.52 11.69
CA PRO A 35 -23.17 11.79 11.85
C PRO A 35 -22.27 13.05 11.65
N PRO A 36 -22.82 14.27 11.51
CA PRO A 36 -22.10 15.49 11.08
C PRO A 36 -20.94 15.98 11.96
N LYS A 37 -20.68 15.34 13.11
CA LYS A 37 -19.60 15.70 14.04
C LYS A 37 -18.35 14.83 13.93
N THR A 38 -18.34 13.78 13.10
CA THR A 38 -17.21 12.86 12.96
C THR A 38 -16.50 13.06 11.61
N LYS A 39 -15.17 12.88 11.58
CA LYS A 39 -14.36 12.87 10.34
C LYS A 39 -14.51 11.54 9.59
N THR A 40 -15.70 10.95 9.63
CA THR A 40 -15.99 9.60 9.14
C THR A 40 -16.84 9.66 7.89
N GLU A 41 -16.31 9.13 6.80
CA GLU A 41 -17.01 8.99 5.51
C GLU A 41 -17.44 7.53 5.31
N VAL A 42 -18.67 7.28 4.85
CA VAL A 42 -19.18 5.92 4.62
C VAL A 42 -19.04 5.50 3.17
N PHE A 43 -19.29 6.42 2.26
CA PHE A 43 -19.15 6.22 0.84
C PHE A 43 -18.45 7.43 0.23
N ARG A 44 -17.48 7.17 -0.64
CA ARG A 44 -16.74 8.20 -1.36
C ARG A 44 -16.54 7.79 -2.82
N LEU A 45 -16.89 8.70 -3.72
CA LEU A 45 -16.59 8.60 -5.15
C LEU A 45 -15.73 9.80 -5.54
N ASN A 46 -14.51 9.56 -6.03
CA ASN A 46 -13.59 10.59 -6.50
C ASN A 46 -13.19 10.29 -7.94
N LEU A 47 -13.18 11.31 -8.80
CA LEU A 47 -12.79 11.11 -10.20
C LEU A 47 -11.27 10.99 -10.35
N LEU A 48 -10.50 11.86 -9.68
CA LEU A 48 -9.03 11.89 -9.80
C LEU A 48 -8.33 11.60 -8.47
N TYR A 49 -8.67 12.37 -7.43
CA TYR A 49 -7.99 12.33 -6.14
C TYR A 49 -9.00 12.42 -5.00
N GLY A 50 -8.85 11.55 -4.00
CA GLY A 50 -9.63 11.60 -2.77
C GLY A 50 -8.76 11.34 -1.54
N ALA A 51 -8.84 12.25 -0.56
CA ALA A 51 -8.18 12.12 0.74
C ALA A 51 -9.20 12.14 1.89
N ALA A 52 -9.24 11.10 2.70
CA ALA A 52 -10.12 10.98 3.88
C ALA A 52 -9.30 10.69 5.14
N HIS A 53 -9.73 11.20 6.29
CA HIS A 53 -9.08 10.80 7.55
C HIS A 53 -9.53 9.38 7.94
N SER A 54 -10.84 9.16 8.07
CA SER A 54 -11.39 7.84 8.38
C SER A 54 -12.52 7.49 7.43
N LEU A 55 -12.43 6.32 6.79
CA LEU A 55 -13.44 5.83 5.86
C LEU A 55 -13.96 4.47 6.31
N TYR A 56 -15.28 4.38 6.47
CA TYR A 56 -16.02 3.21 6.94
C TYR A 56 -17.04 2.79 5.89
N GLY A 57 -16.60 2.06 4.86
CA GLY A 57 -17.45 1.62 3.76
C GLY A 57 -16.67 1.58 2.45
N ALA A 58 -17.13 2.26 1.40
CA ALA A 58 -16.51 2.14 0.08
C ALA A 58 -15.88 3.46 -0.41
N ASN A 59 -14.68 3.39 -0.97
CA ASN A 59 -13.98 4.50 -1.60
C ASN A 59 -13.58 4.11 -3.03
N LEU A 60 -14.13 4.79 -4.02
CA LEU A 60 -13.89 4.53 -5.43
C LEU A 60 -13.27 5.76 -6.08
N GLY A 61 -12.17 5.57 -6.81
CA GLY A 61 -11.52 6.65 -7.54
C GLY A 61 -10.14 6.29 -8.06
N LEU A 62 -9.53 7.14 -8.88
CA LEU A 62 -8.21 6.81 -9.46
C LEU A 62 -7.11 6.80 -8.38
N MET A 63 -7.08 7.81 -7.51
CA MET A 63 -6.16 7.90 -6.38
C MET A 63 -6.94 8.06 -5.07
N ASN A 64 -6.84 7.06 -4.20
CA ASN A 64 -7.52 7.00 -2.92
C ASN A 64 -6.48 7.03 -1.79
N LEU A 65 -6.57 8.03 -0.91
CA LEU A 65 -5.71 8.20 0.25
C LEU A 65 -6.58 8.26 1.51
N VAL A 66 -6.34 7.36 2.44
CA VAL A 66 -7.10 7.29 3.70
C VAL A 66 -6.14 7.10 4.87
N ASN A 67 -6.34 7.73 6.03
CA ASN A 67 -5.53 7.34 7.21
C ASN A 67 -6.04 6.02 7.79
N ARG A 68 -7.35 5.89 8.02
CA ARG A 68 -7.97 4.66 8.52
C ARG A 68 -9.08 4.15 7.61
N LEU A 69 -8.89 2.97 7.02
CA LEU A 69 -9.88 2.28 6.21
C LEU A 69 -10.52 1.13 7.00
N ILE A 70 -11.84 1.13 7.10
CA ILE A 70 -12.64 -0.06 7.38
C ILE A 70 -13.62 -0.27 6.22
N GLY A 71 -13.31 -1.19 5.30
CA GLY A 71 -14.16 -1.44 4.14
C GLY A 71 -13.38 -1.65 2.84
N VAL A 72 -13.83 -1.06 1.73
CA VAL A 72 -13.34 -1.35 0.38
C VAL A 72 -12.78 -0.10 -0.29
N GLN A 73 -11.60 -0.22 -0.89
CA GLN A 73 -10.97 0.79 -1.74
C GLN A 73 -10.76 0.22 -3.15
N ILE A 74 -11.25 0.91 -4.17
CA ILE A 74 -11.11 0.52 -5.58
C ILE A 74 -10.53 1.70 -6.35
N GLY A 75 -9.38 1.49 -7.01
CA GLY A 75 -8.70 2.56 -7.72
C GLY A 75 -7.46 2.14 -8.49
N ILE A 76 -6.78 3.09 -9.12
CA ILE A 76 -5.45 2.83 -9.70
C ILE A 76 -4.43 2.75 -8.57
N VAL A 77 -4.49 3.72 -7.65
CA VAL A 77 -3.61 3.82 -6.48
C VAL A 77 -4.48 3.89 -5.23
N ASN A 78 -4.31 2.94 -4.33
CA ASN A 78 -4.95 2.93 -3.02
C ASN A 78 -3.89 3.00 -1.92
N VAL A 79 -4.04 3.95 -1.00
CA VAL A 79 -3.15 4.14 0.15
C VAL A 79 -3.99 4.25 1.41
N ALA A 80 -3.70 3.40 2.39
CA ALA A 80 -4.32 3.46 3.71
C ALA A 80 -3.27 3.30 4.81
N GLU A 81 -3.07 4.26 5.72
CA GLU A 81 -2.08 4.05 6.80
C GLU A 81 -2.42 2.82 7.63
N ASN A 82 -3.69 2.70 8.03
CA ASN A 82 -4.27 1.53 8.70
C ASN A 82 -5.47 1.03 7.91
N SER A 83 -5.47 -0.26 7.58
CA SER A 83 -6.51 -0.88 6.78
C SER A 83 -7.05 -2.13 7.44
N SER A 84 -8.38 -2.20 7.49
CA SER A 84 -9.18 -3.40 7.78
C SER A 84 -10.21 -3.57 6.67
N GLY A 85 -9.89 -4.38 5.66
CA GLY A 85 -10.77 -4.57 4.51
C GLY A 85 -10.03 -4.83 3.19
N VAL A 86 -10.64 -4.45 2.07
CA VAL A 86 -10.20 -4.85 0.72
C VAL A 86 -9.67 -3.65 -0.07
N GLN A 87 -8.53 -3.79 -0.71
CA GLN A 87 -7.98 -2.84 -1.67
C GLN A 87 -7.79 -3.51 -3.02
N VAL A 88 -8.38 -2.93 -4.06
CA VAL A 88 -8.28 -3.41 -5.44
C VAL A 88 -7.73 -2.29 -6.31
N GLY A 89 -6.57 -2.51 -6.92
CA GLY A 89 -5.95 -1.49 -7.77
C GLY A 89 -4.61 -1.89 -8.37
N LEU A 90 -4.01 -1.03 -9.20
CA LEU A 90 -2.67 -1.32 -9.73
C LEU A 90 -1.62 -1.28 -8.62
N ILE A 91 -1.75 -0.32 -7.70
CA ILE A 91 -0.87 -0.13 -6.56
C ILE A 91 -1.74 -0.07 -5.29
N ASN A 92 -1.44 -0.92 -4.32
CA ASN A 92 -2.06 -0.90 -3.00
C ASN A 92 -0.99 -0.78 -1.92
N ASN A 93 -1.12 0.17 -1.00
CA ASN A 93 -0.19 0.34 0.13
C ASN A 93 -0.97 0.53 1.44
N SER A 94 -0.83 -0.42 2.38
CA SER A 94 -1.43 -0.23 3.70
C SER A 94 -0.86 -1.07 4.83
N THR A 95 -0.85 -0.53 6.05
CA THR A 95 -0.61 -1.34 7.26
C THR A 95 -1.88 -2.08 7.63
N THR A 96 -1.78 -3.38 7.85
CA THR A 96 -2.93 -4.19 8.27
C THR A 96 -3.22 -3.99 9.76
N GLU A 97 -4.40 -3.46 10.10
CA GLU A 97 -4.82 -3.27 11.51
C GLU A 97 -5.40 -4.57 12.09
N TYR A 98 -6.45 -5.14 11.46
CA TYR A 98 -7.06 -6.41 11.88
C TYR A 98 -6.96 -7.49 10.80
N ALA A 99 -7.53 -7.23 9.62
CA ALA A 99 -7.47 -8.12 8.48
C ALA A 99 -7.57 -7.30 7.18
N ALA A 100 -6.66 -7.54 6.23
CA ALA A 100 -6.67 -6.81 4.97
C ALA A 100 -6.41 -7.73 3.78
N LEU A 101 -7.10 -7.48 2.66
CA LEU A 101 -6.89 -8.15 1.39
C LEU A 101 -6.48 -7.10 0.35
N LYS A 102 -5.31 -7.29 -0.27
CA LYS A 102 -4.81 -6.44 -1.36
C LYS A 102 -4.80 -7.24 -2.64
N ILE A 103 -5.44 -6.73 -3.69
CA ILE A 103 -5.46 -7.32 -5.02
C ILE A 103 -4.93 -6.28 -6.01
N GLY A 104 -3.80 -6.56 -6.65
CA GLY A 104 -3.19 -5.57 -7.53
C GLY A 104 -1.93 -6.00 -8.24
N LEU A 105 -1.36 -5.13 -9.08
CA LEU A 105 -0.06 -5.44 -9.70
C LEU A 105 1.06 -5.35 -8.65
N PHE A 106 0.99 -4.30 -7.82
CA PHE A 106 1.98 -4.01 -6.79
C PHE A 106 1.30 -3.81 -5.44
N ASN A 107 1.64 -4.65 -4.46
CA ASN A 107 1.14 -4.57 -3.10
C ASN A 107 2.28 -4.29 -2.13
N PHE A 108 2.06 -3.33 -1.25
CA PHE A 108 3.06 -2.79 -0.34
C PHE A 108 2.51 -2.61 1.07
N ASP A 109 3.44 -2.53 2.02
CA ASP A 109 3.17 -2.08 3.37
C ASP A 109 4.31 -1.17 3.86
N PHE A 110 4.45 0.01 3.24
CA PHE A 110 5.50 0.98 3.56
C PHE A 110 4.89 2.31 3.98
N PHE A 111 5.05 2.62 5.25
CA PHE A 111 4.89 3.97 5.77
C PHE A 111 6.20 4.32 6.46
N LEU A 112 6.89 5.34 5.92
CA LEU A 112 8.23 5.77 6.35
C LEU A 112 8.29 6.28 7.80
N ASP A 113 7.16 6.32 8.50
CA ASP A 113 7.07 6.61 9.93
C ASP A 113 7.44 5.41 10.82
N ARG A 114 7.77 4.26 10.22
CA ARG A 114 8.39 3.11 10.91
C ARG A 114 9.88 3.36 11.14
N GLY A 115 10.18 4.18 12.14
CA GLY A 115 11.40 4.09 12.93
C GLY A 115 12.71 4.09 12.14
N MET A 116 13.05 5.21 11.49
CA MET A 116 14.47 5.58 11.54
C MET A 116 14.82 5.67 13.04
N PRO A 117 15.86 4.97 13.53
CA PRO A 117 16.31 5.15 14.90
C PRO A 117 16.77 6.60 15.04
N GLY A 118 15.86 7.45 15.52
CA GLY A 118 16.18 8.75 16.03
C GLY A 118 16.95 8.60 17.34
N PRO A 119 17.71 9.61 17.76
CA PRO A 119 18.35 9.62 19.07
C PRO A 119 17.36 9.25 20.17
N THR A 120 17.88 8.57 21.20
CA THR A 120 17.14 7.98 22.33
C THR A 120 15.90 8.80 22.74
N PRO A 121 14.73 8.17 22.91
CA PRO A 121 13.50 8.90 23.21
C PRO A 121 13.65 9.71 24.49
N TYR A 122 13.35 11.01 24.43
CA TYR A 122 13.25 11.86 25.61
C TYR A 122 12.02 11.46 26.43
N GLU A 123 12.09 11.71 27.73
CA GLU A 123 11.00 11.47 28.67
C GLU A 123 9.74 12.23 28.20
N GLY A 124 8.68 11.49 27.85
CA GLY A 124 7.45 12.02 27.25
C GLY A 124 7.20 11.63 25.79
N TYR A 125 8.09 10.88 25.14
CA TYR A 125 7.80 10.28 23.83
C TYR A 125 6.79 9.13 23.95
N GLU A 126 5.55 9.36 23.55
CA GLU A 126 4.59 8.27 23.37
C GLU A 126 5.03 7.42 22.16
N LYS A 127 5.52 6.20 22.41
CA LYS A 127 5.68 5.19 21.35
C LYS A 127 4.33 5.08 20.64
N LYS A 128 4.24 5.52 19.37
CA LYS A 128 3.11 5.17 18.50
C LYS A 128 2.95 3.66 18.60
N GLN A 129 1.81 3.23 19.16
CA GLN A 129 1.57 1.86 19.59
C GLN A 129 2.02 0.88 18.50
N LYS A 130 2.84 -0.10 18.92
CA LYS A 130 3.29 -1.24 18.12
C LYS A 130 2.08 -1.78 17.36
N SER A 131 2.09 -1.62 16.04
CA SER A 131 1.01 -2.06 15.16
C SER A 131 0.63 -3.49 15.55
N LYS A 132 -0.63 -3.71 15.93
CA LYS A 132 -1.16 -5.08 15.99
C LYS A 132 -1.00 -5.63 14.58
N THR A 133 -0.11 -6.59 14.39
CA THR A 133 0.06 -7.21 13.06
C THR A 133 -1.16 -8.07 12.79
N GLY A 134 -2.15 -7.48 12.12
CA GLY A 134 -3.32 -8.20 11.63
C GLY A 134 -2.97 -9.17 10.51
N ILE A 135 -3.98 -9.90 10.03
CA ILE A 135 -3.82 -10.89 8.96
C ILE A 135 -3.93 -10.18 7.60
N GLY A 136 -2.78 -9.93 6.98
CA GLY A 136 -2.70 -9.38 5.61
C GLY A 136 -2.59 -10.48 4.56
N ILE A 137 -3.46 -10.47 3.56
CA ILE A 137 -3.40 -11.30 2.35
C ILE A 137 -3.14 -10.40 1.15
N SER A 138 -2.17 -10.75 0.31
CA SER A 138 -1.83 -9.98 -0.90
C SER A 138 -1.78 -10.89 -2.11
N ILE A 139 -2.50 -10.51 -3.16
CA ILE A 139 -2.54 -11.20 -4.44
C ILE A 139 -2.10 -10.20 -5.52
N GLY A 140 -1.02 -10.52 -6.24
CA GLY A 140 -0.50 -9.61 -7.24
C GLY A 140 0.70 -10.08 -8.02
N ILE A 141 1.25 -9.24 -8.90
CA ILE A 141 2.49 -9.59 -9.60
C ILE A 141 3.67 -9.47 -8.64
N VAL A 142 3.72 -8.36 -7.90
CA VAL A 142 4.76 -8.04 -6.92
C VAL A 142 4.11 -7.75 -5.56
N ASN A 143 4.52 -8.50 -4.55
CA ASN A 143 4.08 -8.32 -3.16
C ASN A 143 5.32 -8.06 -2.31
N PHE A 144 5.45 -6.88 -1.71
CA PHE A 144 6.62 -6.53 -0.90
C PHE A 144 6.19 -6.07 0.50
N PHE A 145 6.51 -6.90 1.50
CA PHE A 145 6.11 -6.76 2.90
C PHE A 145 4.60 -6.57 3.10
N SER A 146 3.78 -6.99 2.15
CA SER A 146 2.39 -6.57 2.04
C SER A 146 1.40 -7.30 2.96
N GLY A 147 1.82 -8.40 3.61
CA GLY A 147 0.99 -9.19 4.50
C GLY A 147 1.67 -10.48 4.97
N LYS A 148 0.92 -11.30 5.71
CA LYS A 148 1.33 -12.63 6.19
C LYS A 148 1.16 -13.73 5.14
N PHE A 149 0.32 -13.51 4.13
CA PHE A 149 0.11 -14.42 3.01
C PHE A 149 0.24 -13.64 1.71
N ASN A 150 1.18 -14.04 0.86
CA ASN A 150 1.46 -13.36 -0.40
C ASN A 150 1.41 -14.38 -1.55
N VAL A 151 0.63 -14.08 -2.58
CA VAL A 151 0.52 -14.89 -3.80
C VAL A 151 0.86 -14.01 -4.99
N GLY A 152 1.89 -14.37 -5.74
CA GLY A 152 2.33 -13.56 -6.87
C GLY A 152 3.52 -14.10 -7.64
N PHE A 153 3.99 -13.37 -8.64
CA PHE A 153 5.19 -13.77 -9.39
C PHE A 153 6.44 -13.53 -8.54
N PHE A 154 6.49 -12.37 -7.87
CA PHE A 154 7.57 -11.96 -7.00
C PHE A 154 7.01 -11.60 -5.62
N ASN A 155 7.43 -12.33 -4.60
CA ASN A 155 7.08 -12.00 -3.22
C ASN A 155 8.34 -11.68 -2.44
N GLY A 156 8.31 -10.64 -1.61
CA GLY A 156 9.35 -10.40 -0.64
C GLY A 156 8.81 -9.92 0.69
N GLY A 157 9.47 -10.29 1.77
CA GLY A 157 9.05 -9.98 3.13
C GLY A 157 8.91 -11.23 4.00
N GLU A 158 7.85 -11.27 4.81
CA GLU A 158 7.63 -12.29 5.83
C GLU A 158 6.38 -13.15 5.59
N GLY A 159 6.23 -14.23 6.34
CA GLY A 159 5.04 -15.08 6.32
C GLY A 159 5.08 -16.15 5.25
N PHE A 160 3.92 -16.51 4.73
CA PHE A 160 3.74 -17.47 3.67
C PHE A 160 3.79 -16.78 2.30
N ASN A 161 4.63 -17.27 1.40
CA ASN A 161 4.81 -16.73 0.05
C ASN A 161 4.67 -17.84 -0.98
N LEU A 162 3.75 -17.67 -1.93
CA LEU A 162 3.54 -18.54 -3.06
C LEU A 162 3.84 -17.77 -4.36
N GLY A 163 4.88 -18.18 -5.08
CA GLY A 163 5.28 -17.46 -6.30
C GLY A 163 6.43 -18.06 -7.08
N LEU A 164 6.82 -17.42 -8.19
CA LEU A 164 7.98 -17.89 -8.96
C LEU A 164 9.27 -17.57 -8.22
N VAL A 165 9.37 -16.36 -7.69
CA VAL A 165 10.54 -15.87 -6.95
C VAL A 165 10.07 -15.33 -5.61
N ASN A 166 10.58 -15.92 -4.53
CA ASN A 166 10.35 -15.48 -3.17
C ASN A 166 11.69 -15.00 -2.58
N TRP A 167 11.76 -13.73 -2.16
CA TRP A 167 12.91 -13.14 -1.51
C TRP A 167 12.56 -12.68 -0.10
N THR A 168 12.89 -13.50 0.88
CA THR A 168 12.34 -13.33 2.23
C THR A 168 13.38 -13.21 3.31
N ALA A 169 12.89 -12.71 4.43
CA ALA A 169 13.61 -12.35 5.62
C ALA A 169 12.95 -13.05 6.81
N ARG A 170 13.72 -13.66 7.72
CA ARG A 170 13.20 -14.22 8.99
C ARG A 170 12.26 -15.43 8.80
N ASN A 171 11.29 -15.60 9.71
CA ASN A 171 10.43 -16.79 9.84
C ASN A 171 9.39 -16.84 8.70
N THR A 172 9.76 -17.46 7.58
CA THR A 172 8.93 -17.52 6.36
C THR A 172 8.77 -18.92 5.83
N VAL A 173 7.64 -19.17 5.18
CA VAL A 173 7.40 -20.37 4.38
C VAL A 173 7.28 -19.95 2.92
N ASN A 174 8.18 -20.43 2.07
CA ASN A 174 8.21 -20.08 0.66
C ASN A 174 7.91 -21.30 -0.20
N VAL A 175 6.97 -21.15 -1.12
CA VAL A 175 6.64 -22.14 -2.14
C VAL A 175 6.85 -21.48 -3.49
N GLY A 176 7.84 -21.95 -4.24
CA GLY A 176 8.22 -21.33 -5.50
C GLY A 176 9.42 -21.97 -6.18
N ILE A 177 9.72 -21.52 -7.39
CA ILE A 177 10.86 -22.00 -8.19
C ILE A 177 12.17 -21.53 -7.56
N VAL A 178 12.25 -20.24 -7.23
CA VAL A 178 13.42 -19.61 -6.60
C VAL A 178 13.02 -19.08 -5.23
N ASN A 179 13.63 -19.63 -4.19
CA ASN A 179 13.42 -19.20 -2.81
C ASN A 179 14.75 -18.72 -2.25
N THR A 180 14.84 -17.42 -1.97
CA THR A 180 16.03 -16.78 -1.42
C THR A 180 15.74 -16.26 -0.02
N HIS A 181 16.66 -16.54 0.89
CA HIS A 181 16.60 -16.06 2.27
C HIS A 181 17.71 -15.03 2.47
N ALA A 182 17.33 -13.80 2.79
CA ALA A 182 18.26 -12.76 3.19
C ALA A 182 18.83 -13.10 4.57
N ASN A 183 20.13 -12.83 4.75
CA ASN A 183 20.78 -13.02 6.04
C ASN A 183 20.10 -12.12 7.11
N PRO A 184 19.63 -12.68 8.24
CA PRO A 184 18.93 -11.93 9.29
C PRO A 184 19.68 -10.70 9.81
N TYR A 185 21.01 -10.69 9.76
CA TYR A 185 21.83 -9.55 10.19
C TYR A 185 21.65 -8.28 9.33
N LEU A 186 21.11 -8.40 8.11
CA LEU A 186 20.87 -7.26 7.22
C LEU A 186 19.55 -6.54 7.48
N LEU A 187 18.72 -7.01 8.43
CA LEU A 187 17.31 -6.62 8.56
C LEU A 187 16.97 -5.83 9.85
N GLY A 188 17.99 -5.39 10.59
CA GLY A 188 17.84 -4.63 11.84
C GLY A 188 17.41 -5.50 13.04
N PRO A 189 17.69 -5.06 14.28
CA PRO A 189 17.36 -5.80 15.49
C PRO A 189 15.83 -5.90 15.72
N LYS A 190 15.44 -6.93 16.46
CA LYS A 190 14.06 -7.18 16.89
C LYS A 190 13.71 -6.21 18.01
N ASP A 191 12.72 -5.35 17.79
CA ASP A 191 12.07 -4.67 18.91
C ASP A 191 11.11 -5.67 19.56
N ASP A 192 11.57 -6.35 20.60
CA ASP A 192 10.73 -7.19 21.48
C ASP A 192 9.68 -6.36 22.22
#